data_AF-A0A512APP3-F1
#
_entry.id   AF-A0A512APP3-F1
#
_cell.length_a   1.000
_cell.length_b   1.000
_cell.length_c   1.000
_cell.angle_alpha   90.00
_cell.angle_beta   90.00
_cell.angle_gamma   90.00
#
_symmetry.space_group_name_H-M   'P 1'
#
loop_
_entity.id
_entity.type
_entity.pdbx_description
1 polymer ?
#
loop_
_entity_poly.entity_id
_entity_poly.type
_entity_poly.pdbx_seq_one_letter_code
_entity_poly.pdbx_strand_id
1 'polypeptide(L)'
;MNIAITTSGRAAFADASQRFAPRAKTAQVGCLADARSEARTSAALAAKVRTEHGEQPGCIRNLSARGVMLSMENPPKRGDIVEIVAGRESLIGQVR
;
A
#
# COMPACT_ATOMS: atom_id res chain seq x y z
N MET A 1 -13.56 -4.24 -2.03
CA MET A 1 -13.56 -3.14 -1.03
C MET A 1 -12.16 -2.55 -0.92
N ASN A 2 -12.01 -1.31 -0.43
CA ASN A 2 -10.70 -0.67 -0.21
C ASN A 2 -10.30 -0.80 1.26
N ILE A 3 -9.06 -1.19 1.53
CA ILE A 3 -8.49 -1.28 2.88
C ILE A 3 -7.20 -0.48 3.00
N ALA A 4 -6.97 0.10 4.17
CA ALA A 4 -5.75 0.82 4.51
C ALA A 4 -4.89 -0.05 5.42
N ILE A 5 -3.60 -0.16 5.10
CA ILE A 5 -2.64 -0.99 5.84
C ILE A 5 -1.52 -0.08 6.31
N THR A 6 -1.30 -0.06 7.62
CA THR A 6 -0.24 0.71 8.27
C THR A 6 0.89 -0.24 8.65
N THR A 7 2.09 0.00 8.12
CA THR A 7 3.26 -0.83 8.44
C THR A 7 4.02 -0.24 9.62
N SER A 8 4.65 -1.09 10.42
CA SER A 8 5.39 -0.69 11.63
C SER A 8 6.88 -0.39 11.38
N GLY A 9 7.35 -0.32 10.12
CA GLY A 9 8.76 -0.11 9.77
C GLY A 9 8.99 1.06 8.81
N ARG A 10 9.38 2.23 9.34
CA ARG A 10 9.58 3.48 8.57
C ARG A 10 10.75 3.40 7.57
N ALA A 11 11.79 2.60 7.84
CA ALA A 11 12.99 2.50 7.01
C ALA A 11 12.81 1.59 5.78
N ALA A 12 12.11 0.46 5.91
CA ALA A 12 11.85 -0.45 4.81
C ALA A 12 10.91 0.17 3.75
N PHE A 13 10.03 1.09 4.15
CA PHE A 13 9.06 1.71 3.25
C PHE A 13 9.67 2.76 2.32
N ALA A 14 10.62 3.56 2.80
CA ALA A 14 11.26 4.59 1.96
C ALA A 14 11.94 3.96 0.75
N ASP A 15 12.54 2.78 0.92
CA ASP A 15 13.17 2.01 -0.14
C ASP A 15 12.14 1.26 -1.01
N ALA A 16 11.19 0.56 -0.38
CA ALA A 16 10.12 -0.14 -1.11
C ALA A 16 9.28 0.83 -1.97
N SER A 17 8.89 1.99 -1.43
CA SER A 17 8.13 3.00 -2.18
C SER A 17 8.88 3.59 -3.37
N GLN A 18 10.21 3.71 -3.30
CA GLN A 18 11.04 4.14 -4.43
C GLN A 18 11.14 3.04 -5.50
N ARG A 19 11.16 1.77 -5.10
CA ARG A 19 11.19 0.61 -6.01
C ARG A 19 9.83 0.28 -6.63
N PHE A 20 8.76 0.49 -5.88
CA PHE A 20 7.37 0.31 -6.30
C PHE A 20 6.79 1.54 -7.00
N ALA A 21 7.45 2.68 -6.92
CA ALA A 21 7.08 3.81 -7.75
C ALA A 21 7.10 3.32 -9.20
N PRO A 22 5.96 3.33 -9.91
CA PRO A 22 6.01 3.14 -11.35
C PRO A 22 6.99 4.17 -11.90
N ARG A 23 7.65 3.84 -13.01
CA ARG A 23 8.44 4.77 -13.84
C ARG A 23 7.47 5.83 -14.40
N ALA A 24 6.92 6.67 -13.53
CA ALA A 24 5.82 7.56 -13.77
C ALA A 24 6.39 8.94 -14.00
N LYS A 25 6.18 9.39 -15.23
CA LYS A 25 6.09 10.77 -15.65
C LYS A 25 5.60 11.65 -14.50
N THR A 26 6.41 12.63 -14.15
CA THR A 26 6.08 13.76 -13.28
C THR A 26 4.69 14.28 -13.62
N ALA A 27 3.75 14.18 -12.68
CA ALA A 27 2.55 14.99 -12.67
C ALA A 27 2.52 15.70 -11.32
N GLN A 28 3.10 16.90 -11.30
CA GLN A 28 2.85 17.87 -10.25
C GLN A 28 1.57 18.67 -10.57
N VAL A 29 1.07 19.32 -9.51
CA VAL A 29 0.25 20.54 -9.46
C VAL A 29 -1.26 20.33 -9.26
N GLY A 30 -1.75 20.82 -8.11
CA GLY A 30 -3.15 21.20 -7.96
C GLY A 30 -3.71 21.23 -6.53
N CYS A 31 -3.52 22.35 -5.83
CA CYS A 31 -4.52 23.04 -4.99
C CYS A 31 -5.08 22.36 -3.70
N LEU A 32 -4.62 22.87 -2.55
CA LEU A 32 -5.29 23.03 -1.24
C LEU A 32 -6.61 22.28 -0.97
N ALA A 33 -6.55 21.14 -0.27
CA ALA A 33 -7.49 20.72 0.77
C ALA A 33 -7.00 19.42 1.45
N ASP A 34 -7.25 19.33 2.76
CA ASP A 34 -7.03 18.20 3.66
C ASP A 34 -5.60 17.94 4.19
N ALA A 35 -5.45 18.19 5.49
CA ALA A 35 -4.26 17.90 6.28
C ALA A 35 -3.99 16.38 6.35
N ARG A 36 -3.27 15.84 5.36
CA ARG A 36 -2.57 14.56 5.46
C ARG A 36 -1.09 14.78 5.14
N SER A 37 -0.25 14.67 6.17
CA SER A 37 1.16 15.08 6.15
C SER A 37 2.10 14.30 5.21
N GLU A 38 1.62 13.40 4.34
CA GLU A 38 2.50 12.59 3.48
C GLU A 38 1.96 12.41 2.06
N ALA A 39 2.84 12.61 1.09
CA ALA A 39 2.57 12.37 -0.33
C ALA A 39 2.23 10.88 -0.55
N ARG A 40 1.09 10.63 -1.22
CA ARG A 40 0.69 9.31 -1.68
C ARG A 40 1.01 9.19 -3.16
N THR A 41 1.78 8.18 -3.53
CA THR A 41 1.97 7.80 -4.92
C THR A 41 0.78 6.95 -5.33
N SER A 42 -0.01 7.43 -6.30
CA SER A 42 -1.03 6.60 -6.93
C SER A 42 -0.37 5.53 -7.78
N ALA A 43 -0.81 4.30 -7.60
CA ALA A 43 -0.27 3.14 -8.27
C ALA A 43 -1.42 2.20 -8.68
N ALA A 44 -1.19 1.38 -9.70
CA ALA A 44 -2.11 0.31 -10.09
C ALA A 44 -1.29 -0.99 -10.18
N LEU A 45 -0.83 -1.47 -9.02
CA LEU A 45 0.04 -2.63 -8.94
C LEU A 45 -0.75 -3.85 -8.50
N ALA A 46 -0.64 -4.95 -9.25
CA ALA A 46 -1.13 -6.24 -8.81
C ALA A 46 -0.26 -6.73 -7.65
N ALA A 47 -0.92 -7.22 -6.59
CA ALA A 47 -0.27 -7.74 -5.41
C ALA A 47 -0.99 -9.01 -4.93
N LYS A 48 -0.28 -9.82 -4.16
CA LYS A 48 -0.82 -10.95 -3.41
C LYS A 48 -0.86 -10.55 -1.95
N VAL A 49 -2.01 -10.67 -1.31
CA VAL A 49 -2.20 -10.39 0.11
C VAL A 49 -2.29 -11.73 0.81
N ARG A 50 -1.34 -12.00 1.69
CA ARG A 50 -1.33 -13.15 2.57
C ARG A 50 -1.87 -12.74 3.92
N THR A 51 -2.90 -13.43 4.33
CA THR A 51 -3.56 -13.29 5.63
C THR A 51 -3.49 -14.63 6.35
N GLU A 52 -3.91 -14.69 7.60
CA GLU A 52 -4.09 -15.95 8.33
C GLU A 52 -5.07 -16.91 7.62
N HIS A 53 -5.98 -16.39 6.79
CA HIS A 53 -6.97 -17.15 6.06
C HIS A 53 -6.52 -17.61 4.67
N GLY A 54 -5.28 -17.30 4.27
CA GLY A 54 -4.70 -17.70 2.99
C GLY A 54 -4.23 -16.53 2.12
N GLU A 55 -3.81 -16.87 0.91
CA GLU A 55 -3.32 -15.93 -0.09
C GLU A 55 -4.45 -15.51 -1.04
N GLN A 56 -4.63 -14.21 -1.23
CA GLN A 56 -5.66 -13.64 -2.09
C GLN A 56 -5.08 -12.57 -3.01
N PRO A 57 -5.58 -12.43 -4.24
CA PRO A 57 -5.18 -11.34 -5.11
C PRO A 57 -5.71 -10.00 -4.60
N GLY A 58 -4.89 -8.96 -4.72
CA GLY A 58 -5.23 -7.58 -4.40
C GLY A 58 -4.61 -6.61 -5.40
N CYS A 59 -5.11 -5.37 -5.40
CA CYS A 59 -4.58 -4.30 -6.23
C CYS A 59 -4.21 -3.11 -5.35
N ILE A 60 -2.93 -2.74 -5.31
CA ILE A 60 -2.45 -1.54 -4.64
C ILE A 60 -2.90 -0.33 -5.45
N ARG A 61 -3.62 0.57 -4.79
CA ARG A 61 -4.17 1.82 -5.38
C ARG A 61 -3.33 3.03 -5.02
N ASN A 62 -2.86 3.09 -3.78
CA ASN A 62 -2.03 4.19 -3.30
C ASN A 62 -0.99 3.64 -2.32
N LEU A 63 0.20 4.23 -2.33
CA LEU A 63 1.28 3.93 -1.39
C LEU A 63 1.89 5.22 -0.85
N SER A 64 2.29 5.21 0.42
CA SER A 64 2.92 6.32 1.13
C SER A 64 3.85 5.78 2.21
N ALA A 65 4.83 6.56 2.66
CA ALA A 65 5.83 6.14 3.66
C ALA A 65 5.26 5.44 4.92
N ARG A 66 4.00 5.70 5.29
CA ARG A 66 3.31 5.09 6.45
C ARG A 66 2.34 3.96 6.12
N GLY A 67 2.02 3.73 4.86
CA GLY A 67 1.03 2.72 4.54
C GLY A 67 0.60 2.64 3.10
N VAL A 68 -0.17 1.59 2.84
CA VAL A 68 -0.69 1.21 1.52
C VAL A 68 -2.21 1.17 1.57
N MET A 69 -2.83 1.61 0.50
CA MET A 69 -4.24 1.39 0.25
C MET A 69 -4.38 0.36 -0.86
N LEU A 70 -5.12 -0.71 -0.60
CA LEU A 70 -5.33 -1.78 -1.56
C LEU A 70 -6.79 -2.18 -1.66
N SER A 71 -7.16 -2.66 -2.84
CA SER A 71 -8.49 -3.18 -3.16
C SER A 71 -8.41 -4.69 -3.27
N MET A 72 -9.31 -5.41 -2.59
CA MET A 72 -9.46 -6.86 -2.71
C MET A 72 -10.92 -7.28 -2.53
N GLU A 73 -11.22 -8.51 -2.93
CA GLU A 73 -12.57 -9.09 -2.87
C GLU A 73 -13.01 -9.35 -1.43
N ASN A 74 -12.17 -10.07 -0.67
CA ASN A 74 -12.43 -10.45 0.72
C ASN A 74 -11.44 -9.77 1.67
N PRO A 75 -11.71 -8.55 2.13
CA PRO A 75 -10.77 -7.82 2.96
C PRO A 75 -10.56 -8.48 4.33
N PRO A 76 -9.30 -8.57 4.82
CA PRO A 76 -9.01 -8.92 6.21
C PRO A 76 -9.60 -7.89 7.18
N LYS A 77 -9.79 -8.30 8.43
CA LYS A 77 -10.39 -7.46 9.47
C LYS A 77 -9.40 -6.41 9.94
N ARG A 78 -9.96 -5.32 10.48
CA ARG A 78 -9.18 -4.28 11.13
C ARG A 78 -8.41 -4.87 12.31
N GLY A 79 -7.10 -4.63 12.35
CA GLY A 79 -6.20 -5.19 13.35
C GLY A 79 -5.42 -6.40 12.87
N ASP A 80 -5.84 -7.05 11.77
CA ASP A 80 -5.13 -8.21 11.22
C ASP A 80 -3.77 -7.78 10.67
N ILE A 81 -2.80 -8.68 10.83
CA ILE A 81 -1.47 -8.54 10.23
C ILE A 81 -1.51 -9.24 8.88
N VAL A 82 -1.04 -8.55 7.84
CA VAL A 82 -1.01 -9.08 6.49
C VAL A 82 0.35 -8.85 5.85
N GLU A 83 0.74 -9.78 4.98
CA GLU A 83 1.88 -9.62 4.09
C GLU A 83 1.37 -9.31 2.68
N ILE A 84 1.76 -8.18 2.14
CA ILE A 84 1.49 -7.77 0.76
C ILE A 84 2.73 -8.07 -0.07
N VAL A 85 2.61 -8.94 -1.06
CA VAL A 85 3.68 -9.28 -2.00
C VAL A 85 3.36 -8.67 -3.35
N ALA A 86 4.19 -7.75 -3.83
CA ALA A 86 4.08 -7.16 -5.16
C ALA A 86 5.37 -7.42 -5.94
N GLY A 87 5.30 -8.25 -6.98
CA GLY A 87 6.50 -8.68 -7.70
C GLY A 87 7.47 -9.47 -6.80
N ARG A 88 8.68 -8.94 -6.61
CA ARG A 88 9.75 -9.54 -5.76
C ARG A 88 9.82 -8.96 -4.36
N GLU A 89 9.01 -7.97 -4.08
CA GLU A 89 9.09 -7.16 -2.88
C GLU A 89 7.88 -7.51 -1.99
N SER A 90 8.10 -7.64 -0.69
CA SER A 90 7.05 -7.93 0.30
C SER A 90 6.99 -6.88 1.40
N LEU A 91 5.78 -6.64 1.90
CA LEU A 91 5.49 -5.60 2.87
C LEU A 91 4.54 -6.15 3.93
N ILE A 92 4.96 -6.11 5.19
CA ILE A 92 4.13 -6.58 6.31
C ILE A 92 3.56 -5.37 7.05
N GLY A 93 2.26 -5.39 7.32
CA GLY A 93 1.58 -4.33 8.04
C GLY A 93 0.25 -4.75 8.64
N GLN A 94 -0.31 -3.85 9.45
CA GLN A 94 -1.59 -4.06 10.12
C GLN A 94 -2.71 -3.30 9.41
N VAL A 95 -3.85 -3.96 9.22
CA VAL A 95 -5.06 -3.35 8.65
C VAL A 95 -5.64 -2.32 9.63
N ARG A 96 -5.99 -1.13 9.13
CA ARG A 96 -6.55 -0.01 9.91
C ARG A 96 -7.91 0.46 9.47
#